data_AF-A0A4V1GDM9-F1
#
_entry.id   AF-A0A4V1GDM9-F1
#
_cell.length_a   1.000
_cell.length_b   1.000
_cell.length_c   1.000
_cell.angle_alpha   90.00
_cell.angle_beta   90.00
_cell.angle_gamma   90.00
#
_symmetry.space_group_name_H-M   'P 1'
#
loop_
_entity.id
_entity.type
_entity.pdbx_description
1 polymer ?
#
loop_
_entity_poly.entity_id
_entity_poly.type
_entity_poly.pdbx_seq_one_letter_code
_entity_poly.pdbx_strand_id
1 'polypeptide(L)'
;MSSNIKLSLPELVAEAFPVLKDATYIRSFAPLCVLYQDTEFHLFQSPGRDFLRSFILVATDYSDPLDQSYELKNLTGSYEFEFTHIITPYKNKEFIEIRQHDDMADYDIRSLDGRWCYYVAEATYKPDWT
;
A
#
# COMPACT_ATOMS: atom_id res chain seq x y z
N MET A 1 16.96 19.44 2.68
CA MET A 1 17.63 18.33 3.40
C MET A 1 16.64 17.18 3.40
N SER A 2 16.80 16.21 2.51
CA SER A 2 15.92 15.03 2.46
C SER A 2 16.46 14.02 3.46
N SER A 3 15.88 13.98 4.66
CA SER A 3 16.08 12.86 5.57
C SER A 3 15.52 11.62 4.88
N ASN A 4 16.39 10.83 4.25
CA ASN A 4 16.06 9.49 3.76
C ASN A 4 15.79 8.62 5.00
N ILE A 5 14.58 8.71 5.54
CA ILE A 5 14.08 7.73 6.50
C ILE A 5 14.01 6.42 5.71
N LYS A 6 15.02 5.57 5.90
CA LYS A 6 14.97 4.20 5.37
C LYS A 6 13.99 3.46 6.26
N LEU A 7 12.74 3.35 5.83
CA LEU A 7 11.76 2.51 6.51
C LEU A 7 12.34 1.08 6.54
N SER A 8 12.57 0.54 7.74
CA SER A 8 12.93 -0.86 7.91
C SER A 8 11.65 -1.67 7.77
N LEU A 9 11.34 -2.10 6.56
CA LEU A 9 10.26 -3.06 6.33
C LEU A 9 10.56 -4.34 7.12
N PRO A 10 9.55 -4.96 7.77
CA PRO A 10 9.71 -6.31 8.30
C PRO A 10 10.25 -7.23 7.20
N GLU A 11 11.19 -8.13 7.54
CA GLU A 11 11.80 -9.04 6.55
C GLU A 11 10.74 -9.83 5.79
N LEU A 12 9.67 -10.25 6.48
CA LEU A 12 8.50 -10.90 5.91
C LEU A 12 7.86 -10.10 4.77
N VAL A 13 7.73 -8.78 4.91
CA VAL A 13 7.14 -7.89 3.89
C VAL A 13 8.06 -7.79 2.68
N ALA A 14 9.36 -7.66 2.90
CA ALA A 14 10.33 -7.61 1.81
C ALA A 14 10.40 -8.94 1.05
N GLU A 15 10.27 -10.08 1.74
CA GLU A 15 10.23 -11.40 1.12
C GLU A 15 8.94 -11.66 0.33
N ALA A 16 7.79 -11.28 0.89
CA ALA A 16 6.49 -11.44 0.25
C ALA A 16 6.29 -10.49 -0.93
N PHE A 17 6.84 -9.28 -0.87
CA PHE A 17 6.69 -8.29 -1.94
C PHE A 17 8.05 -7.85 -2.48
N PRO A 18 8.72 -8.68 -3.30
CA PRO A 18 10.03 -8.33 -3.87
C PRO A 18 10.02 -7.04 -4.68
N VAL A 19 8.86 -6.61 -5.20
CA VAL A 19 8.67 -5.33 -5.89
C VAL A 19 9.08 -4.11 -5.05
N LEU A 20 9.05 -4.24 -3.71
CA LEU A 20 9.46 -3.19 -2.79
C LEU A 20 10.97 -3.18 -2.50
N LYS A 21 11.71 -4.26 -2.78
CA LYS A 21 13.16 -4.33 -2.48
C LYS A 21 13.96 -3.31 -3.28
N ASP A 22 13.58 -3.10 -4.54
CA ASP A 22 14.22 -2.15 -5.44
C ASP A 22 13.51 -0.78 -5.49
N ALA A 23 12.43 -0.62 -4.71
CA ALA A 23 11.69 0.63 -4.64
C ALA A 23 12.23 1.55 -3.54
N THR A 24 12.21 2.85 -3.81
CA THR A 24 12.60 3.89 -2.85
C THR A 24 11.38 4.30 -2.04
N TYR A 25 11.48 4.23 -0.71
CA TYR A 25 10.47 4.79 0.18
C TYR A 25 10.42 6.31 0.05
N ILE A 26 9.22 6.87 -0.10
CA ILE A 26 9.00 8.31 -0.31
C ILE A 26 8.42 8.95 0.95
N ARG A 27 7.26 8.48 1.41
CA ARG A 27 6.54 9.02 2.58
C ARG A 27 5.45 8.06 3.05
N SER A 28 4.99 8.26 4.27
CA SER A 28 3.72 7.74 4.74
C SER A 28 2.60 8.79 4.58
N PHE A 29 1.37 8.31 4.55
CA PHE A 29 0.18 9.16 4.65
C PHE A 29 -0.37 9.04 6.07
N ALA A 30 -0.74 10.18 6.66
CA ALA A 30 -1.39 10.17 7.97
C ALA A 30 -2.76 9.48 7.86
N PRO A 31 -3.15 8.65 8.84
CA PRO A 31 -4.54 8.19 8.94
C PRO A 31 -5.44 9.44 9.09
N LEU A 32 -6.45 9.56 8.23
CA LEU A 32 -7.36 10.70 8.20
C LEU A 32 -8.24 10.80 9.46
N CYS A 33 -8.47 9.67 10.15
CA CYS A 33 -9.12 9.64 11.44
C CYS A 33 -8.07 9.39 12.54
N VAL A 34 -7.65 10.45 13.24
CA VAL A 34 -6.68 10.38 14.35
C VAL A 34 -7.12 9.44 15.48
N LEU A 35 -8.42 9.10 15.54
CA LEU A 35 -9.01 8.26 16.57
C LEU A 35 -8.84 6.76 16.35
N TYR A 36 -8.44 6.33 15.14
CA TYR A 36 -8.31 4.92 14.74
C TYR A 36 -7.03 4.77 13.91
N GLN A 37 -5.92 4.40 14.55
CA GLN A 37 -4.59 4.18 13.94
C GLN A 37 -4.51 2.83 13.21
N ASP A 38 -5.63 2.40 12.66
CA ASP A 38 -5.88 1.01 12.32
C ASP A 38 -5.38 0.67 10.90
N THR A 39 -5.01 1.70 10.12
CA THR A 39 -4.31 1.53 8.83
C THR A 39 -3.28 2.62 8.58
N GLU A 40 -2.11 2.19 8.12
CA GLU A 40 -1.05 3.04 7.61
C GLU A 40 -0.81 2.79 6.12
N PHE A 41 -0.61 3.89 5.37
CA PHE A 41 -0.25 3.82 3.96
C PHE A 41 1.17 4.35 3.77
N HIS A 42 2.02 3.57 3.11
CA HIS A 42 3.42 3.87 2.85
C HIS A 42 3.71 3.88 1.35
N LEU A 43 4.12 5.03 0.80
CA LEU A 43 4.45 5.22 -0.60
C LEU A 43 5.89 4.79 -0.90
N PHE A 44 6.02 3.94 -1.91
CA PHE A 44 7.26 3.55 -2.54
C PHE A 44 7.23 3.91 -4.03
N GLN A 45 8.38 4.24 -4.60
CA GLN A 45 8.51 4.48 -6.03
C GLN A 45 9.69 3.72 -6.61
N SER A 46 9.49 3.15 -7.79
CA SER A 46 10.56 2.48 -8.53
C SER A 46 10.57 2.93 -9.99
N PRO A 47 11.75 3.01 -10.64
CA PRO A 47 11.82 3.27 -12.06
C PRO A 47 11.16 2.12 -12.83
N GLY A 48 10.07 2.42 -13.54
CA GLY A 48 9.49 1.51 -14.53
C GLY A 48 10.17 1.67 -15.88
N ARG A 49 9.69 0.91 -16.88
CA ARG A 49 10.24 0.95 -18.24
C ARG A 49 10.00 2.30 -18.93
N ASP A 50 8.78 2.82 -18.79
CA ASP A 50 8.33 4.03 -19.49
C ASP A 50 7.88 5.16 -18.55
N PHE A 51 7.54 4.82 -17.29
CA PHE A 51 7.08 5.76 -16.27
C PHE A 51 7.50 5.30 -14.87
N LEU A 52 7.49 6.23 -13.91
CA LEU A 52 7.74 5.94 -12.51
C LEU A 52 6.56 5.15 -11.94
N ARG A 53 6.82 3.95 -11.41
CA ARG A 53 5.80 3.12 -10.77
C ARG A 53 5.69 3.51 -9.32
N SER A 54 4.47 3.71 -8.84
CA SER A 54 4.19 3.99 -7.44
C SER A 54 3.50 2.79 -6.80
N PHE A 55 4.00 2.38 -5.65
CA PHE A 55 3.43 1.30 -4.85
C PHE A 55 3.04 1.83 -3.49
N ILE A 56 1.93 1.33 -2.98
CA ILE A 56 1.47 1.63 -1.64
C ILE A 56 1.49 0.33 -0.86
N LEU A 57 2.29 0.31 0.20
CA LEU A 57 2.18 -0.70 1.25
C LEU A 57 1.11 -0.24 2.23
N VAL A 58 0.10 -1.07 2.43
CA VAL A 58 -0.96 -0.91 3.43
C VAL A 58 -0.60 -1.82 4.59
N ALA A 59 -0.54 -1.27 5.81
CA ALA A 59 -0.48 -2.04 7.04
C ALA A 59 -1.76 -1.79 7.81
N THR A 60 -2.56 -2.82 8.07
CA THR A 60 -3.88 -2.69 8.67
C THR A 60 -4.23 -3.85 9.61
N ASP A 61 -5.08 -3.66 10.61
CA ASP A 61 -5.66 -4.76 11.39
C ASP A 61 -7.05 -5.20 10.86
N TYR A 62 -7.52 -4.60 9.76
CA TYR A 62 -8.74 -5.00 9.06
C TYR A 62 -8.53 -6.22 8.16
N SER A 63 -9.65 -6.91 7.87
CA SER A 63 -9.66 -8.06 6.97
C SER A 63 -9.67 -7.66 5.49
N ASP A 64 -10.23 -6.49 5.18
CA ASP A 64 -10.22 -5.88 3.85
C ASP A 64 -9.42 -4.56 3.93
N PRO A 65 -8.27 -4.44 3.25
CA PRO A 65 -7.44 -3.24 3.27
C PRO A 65 -8.03 -2.09 2.47
N LEU A 66 -9.00 -2.37 1.62
CA LEU A 66 -9.62 -1.39 0.74
C LEU A 66 -10.78 -0.69 1.42
N ASP A 67 -11.41 -1.30 2.42
CA ASP A 67 -12.51 -0.71 3.19
C ASP A 67 -12.13 0.69 3.67
N GLN A 68 -10.96 0.81 4.32
CA GLN A 68 -10.50 2.12 4.75
C GLN A 68 -10.20 3.03 3.56
N SER A 69 -9.59 2.55 2.48
CA SER A 69 -9.34 3.39 1.30
C SER A 69 -10.62 3.92 0.63
N TYR A 70 -11.69 3.11 0.62
CA TYR A 70 -13.00 3.50 0.10
C TYR A 70 -13.69 4.50 1.02
N GLU A 71 -13.63 4.28 2.33
CA GLU A 71 -14.06 5.28 3.31
C GLU A 71 -13.33 6.60 3.13
N LEU A 72 -12.01 6.57 2.95
CA LEU A 72 -11.21 7.76 2.70
C LEU A 72 -11.62 8.47 1.41
N LYS A 73 -11.82 7.73 0.31
CA LYS A 73 -12.29 8.29 -0.97
C LYS A 73 -13.66 8.95 -0.81
N ASN A 74 -14.58 8.30 -0.11
CA ASN A 74 -15.93 8.80 0.13
C ASN A 74 -15.96 10.03 1.04
N LEU A 75 -15.08 10.11 2.05
CA LEU A 75 -15.02 11.21 3.00
C LEU A 75 -14.32 12.46 2.45
N THR A 76 -13.27 12.27 1.65
CA THR A 76 -12.38 13.36 1.25
C THR A 76 -12.55 13.81 -0.19
N GLY A 77 -13.09 12.97 -1.08
CA GLY A 77 -13.19 13.25 -2.53
C GLY A 77 -11.85 13.38 -3.27
N SER A 78 -10.75 13.62 -2.54
CA SER A 78 -9.41 13.90 -3.02
C SER A 78 -8.41 13.14 -2.16
N TYR A 79 -7.93 12.01 -2.66
CA TYR A 79 -6.84 11.27 -2.02
C TYR A 79 -5.64 11.29 -2.95
N GLU A 80 -4.44 11.56 -2.44
CA GLU A 80 -3.24 11.77 -3.27
C GLU A 80 -2.86 10.55 -4.15
N PHE A 81 -3.53 9.40 -3.97
CA PHE A 81 -3.37 8.25 -4.85
C PHE A 81 -4.66 7.46 -5.08
N GLU A 82 -4.66 6.68 -6.16
CA GLU A 82 -5.70 5.70 -6.49
C GLU A 82 -5.08 4.33 -6.76
N PHE A 83 -5.56 3.29 -6.06
CA PHE A 83 -5.13 1.93 -6.31
C PHE A 83 -5.56 1.46 -7.70
N THR A 84 -4.67 0.73 -8.37
CA THR A 84 -4.91 0.22 -9.72
C THR A 84 -4.86 -1.30 -9.77
N HIS A 85 -3.88 -1.91 -9.11
CA HIS A 85 -3.69 -3.36 -9.13
C HIS A 85 -3.14 -3.84 -7.80
N ILE A 86 -3.69 -4.93 -7.28
CA ILE A 86 -3.14 -5.59 -6.08
C ILE A 86 -1.98 -6.51 -6.49
N ILE A 87 -0.94 -6.55 -5.66
CA ILE A 87 0.21 -7.42 -5.84
C ILE A 87 -0.03 -8.70 -5.04
N THR A 88 0.07 -9.84 -5.71
CA THR A 88 -0.03 -11.12 -5.00
C THR A 88 1.29 -11.40 -4.23
N PRO A 89 1.23 -11.69 -2.92
CA PRO A 89 2.43 -11.99 -2.16
C PRO A 89 3.14 -13.24 -2.69
N TYR A 90 4.46 -13.26 -2.55
CA TYR A 90 5.38 -14.30 -3.03
C TYR A 90 5.39 -14.51 -4.55
N LYS A 91 4.65 -13.70 -5.31
CA LYS A 91 4.59 -13.75 -6.77
C LYS A 91 5.11 -12.45 -7.38
N ASN A 92 6.19 -12.54 -8.14
CA ASN A 92 6.86 -11.38 -8.70
C ASN A 92 6.05 -10.61 -9.76
N LYS A 93 5.01 -11.20 -10.39
CA LYS A 93 4.41 -10.66 -11.63
C LYS A 93 2.91 -10.94 -11.84
N GLU A 94 2.18 -11.37 -10.81
CA GLU A 94 0.71 -11.52 -10.93
C GLU A 94 0.03 -10.30 -10.32
N PHE A 95 -0.58 -9.50 -11.18
CA PHE A 95 -1.41 -8.35 -10.86
C PHE A 95 -2.85 -8.74 -11.14
N ILE A 96 -3.75 -8.42 -10.21
CA ILE A 96 -5.18 -8.58 -10.43
C ILE A 96 -5.80 -7.18 -10.30
N GLU A 97 -6.68 -6.86 -11.26
CA GLU A 97 -7.49 -5.66 -11.20
C GLU A 97 -8.38 -5.75 -9.97
N ILE A 98 -8.29 -4.75 -9.09
CA ILE A 98 -9.04 -4.73 -7.84
C ILE A 98 -10.51 -4.47 -8.15
N ARG A 99 -11.42 -5.37 -7.75
CA ARG A 99 -12.86 -5.10 -7.75
C ARG A 99 -13.35 -4.90 -6.32
N GLN A 100 -14.35 -4.03 -6.20
CA GLN A 100 -15.02 -3.80 -4.93
C GLN A 100 -15.68 -5.12 -4.45
N HIS A 101 -15.44 -5.50 -3.19
CA HIS A 101 -15.92 -6.73 -2.55
C HIS A 101 -15.23 -8.05 -2.97
N ASP A 102 -14.09 -7.98 -3.65
CA ASP A 102 -13.25 -9.18 -3.82
C ASP A 102 -12.75 -9.67 -2.45
N ASP A 103 -12.63 -10.98 -2.26
CA ASP A 103 -12.02 -11.54 -1.04
C ASP A 103 -10.52 -11.24 -1.04
N MET A 104 -10.10 -10.42 -0.07
CA MET A 104 -8.73 -9.93 0.03
C MET A 104 -7.79 -10.86 0.80
N ALA A 105 -8.31 -11.95 1.39
CA ALA A 105 -7.53 -12.84 2.27
C ALA A 105 -6.36 -13.54 1.56
N ASP A 106 -6.40 -13.72 0.25
CA ASP A 106 -5.31 -14.36 -0.50
C ASP A 106 -4.18 -13.39 -0.89
N TYR A 107 -4.37 -12.09 -0.65
CA TYR A 107 -3.43 -11.03 -1.02
C TYR A 107 -2.73 -10.38 0.18
N ASP A 108 -3.08 -10.81 1.39
CA ASP A 108 -2.45 -10.35 2.62
C ASP A 108 -1.21 -11.19 2.95
N ILE A 109 -0.34 -10.59 3.75
CA ILE A 109 0.52 -11.37 4.64
C ILE A 109 0.27 -10.89 6.06
N ARG A 110 0.24 -11.81 7.01
CA ARG A 110 0.03 -11.46 8.40
C ARG A 110 1.33 -11.34 9.15
N SER A 111 1.39 -10.38 10.08
CA SER A 111 2.44 -10.32 11.09
C SER A 111 2.48 -11.64 11.87
N LEU A 112 3.62 -11.93 12.49
CA LEU A 112 3.80 -13.18 13.26
C LEU A 112 2.81 -13.33 14.42
N ASP A 113 2.33 -12.23 14.98
CA ASP A 113 1.30 -12.21 16.03
C ASP A 113 -0.14 -12.19 15.48
N GLY A 114 -0.30 -12.17 14.14
CA GLY A 114 -1.58 -12.16 13.44
C GLY A 114 -2.38 -10.88 13.59
N ARG A 115 -1.81 -9.81 14.17
CA ARG A 115 -2.50 -8.55 14.42
C ARG A 115 -2.56 -7.62 13.22
N TRP A 116 -1.55 -7.69 12.37
CA TRP A 116 -1.42 -6.81 11.21
C TRP A 116 -1.44 -7.63 9.93
N CYS A 117 -2.23 -7.17 8.99
CA CYS A 117 -2.28 -7.59 7.62
C CYS A 117 -1.51 -6.56 6.78
N TYR A 118 -0.66 -7.04 5.87
CA TYR A 118 0.09 -6.21 4.94
C TYR A 118 -0.32 -6.51 3.51
N TYR A 119 -0.55 -5.45 2.74
CA TYR A 119 -0.94 -5.52 1.33
C TYR A 119 -0.09 -4.57 0.52
N VAL A 120 0.17 -4.91 -0.73
CA VAL A 120 0.83 -4.00 -1.66
C VAL A 120 -0.04 -3.84 -2.89
N ALA A 121 -0.24 -2.59 -3.28
CA ALA A 121 -0.92 -2.26 -4.52
C ALA A 121 -0.08 -1.28 -5.35
N GLU A 122 -0.12 -1.43 -6.66
CA GLU A 122 0.30 -0.37 -7.58
C GLU A 122 -0.76 0.72 -7.59
N ALA A 123 -0.32 1.97 -7.51
CA ALA A 123 -1.19 3.13 -7.43
C ALA A 123 -0.78 4.21 -8.43
N THR A 124 -1.77 4.96 -8.90
CA THR A 124 -1.52 6.26 -9.51
C THR A 124 -1.32 7.26 -8.40
N TYR A 125 -0.12 7.85 -8.27
CA TYR A 125 0.17 8.90 -7.29
C TYR A 125 0.14 10.28 -7.95
N LYS A 126 -0.70 11.18 -7.42
CA LYS A 126 -0.88 12.55 -7.90
C LYS A 126 -0.95 13.50 -6.69
N PRO A 127 0.20 14.05 -6.25
CA PRO A 127 0.27 14.92 -5.07
C PRO A 127 -0.55 16.23 -5.22
N ASP A 128 -0.90 16.62 -6.45
CA ASP A 128 -1.53 17.91 -6.78
C ASP A 128 -3.05 17.80 -7.07
N TRP A 129 -3.73 16.74 -6.62
CA TRP A 129 -5.19 16.63 -6.76
C TRP A 129 -5.91 17.57 -5.76
N THR A 130 -6.03 18.85 -6.14
CA THR A 130 -6.97 19.85 -5.59
C THR A 130 -8.15 20.08 -6.51
#